data_AF-A0A949A8F4-F1
#
_entry.id   AF-A0A949A8F4-F1
#
_cell.length_a   1.000
_cell.length_b   1.000
_cell.length_c   1.000
_cell.angle_alpha   90.00
_cell.angle_beta   90.00
_cell.angle_gamma   90.00
#
_symmetry.space_group_name_H-M   'P 1'
#
loop_
_entity.id
_entity.type
_entity.pdbx_description
1 polymer ?
#
loop_
_entity_poly.entity_id
_entity_poly.type
_entity_poly.pdbx_seq_one_letter_code
_entity_poly.pdbx_strand_id
1 'polypeptide(L)' 'MNITWLGHAALKIEGSKIVFIDPFLSGNPMASLRAQDIARADLVVVSHDHGDHSTTGRIDRNLNAIHH' A
#
# COMPACT_ATOMS: atom_id res chain seq x y z
N MET A 1 4.59 15.55 7.95
CA MET A 1 4.45 14.09 7.86
C MET A 1 3.01 13.75 8.19
N ASN A 2 2.34 12.96 7.34
CA ASN A 2 0.96 12.52 7.53
C ASN A 2 0.92 10.98 7.47
N ILE A 3 0.12 10.36 8.33
CA ILE A 3 -0.11 8.92 8.34
C ILE A 3 -1.61 8.71 8.20
N THR A 4 -2.01 7.99 7.16
CA THR A 4 -3.40 7.65 6.90
C THR A 4 -3.58 6.14 7.04
N TRP A 5 -4.56 5.74 7.83
CA TRP A 5 -5.00 4.35 7.89
C TRP A 5 -5.93 4.05 6.72
N LEU A 6 -5.61 2.99 5.97
CA LEU A 6 -6.31 2.62 4.75
C LEU A 6 -7.22 1.39 4.93
N GLY A 7 -7.35 0.84 6.15
CA GLY A 7 -8.10 -0.37 6.44
C GLY A 7 -7.19 -1.58 6.67
N HIS A 8 -7.61 -2.54 7.51
CA HIS A 8 -6.79 -3.70 7.88
C HIS A 8 -5.40 -3.27 8.41
N ALA A 9 -4.31 -3.80 7.86
CA ALA A 9 -2.92 -3.42 8.12
C ALA A 9 -2.41 -2.30 7.19
N ALA A 10 -3.23 -1.85 6.24
CA ALA A 10 -2.81 -0.91 5.22
C ALA A 10 -2.58 0.50 5.79
N LEU A 11 -1.38 1.04 5.59
CA LEU A 11 -1.00 2.39 5.98
C LEU A 11 -0.42 3.14 4.79
N LYS A 12 -0.72 4.43 4.71
CA LYS A 12 -0.05 5.39 3.83
C LYS A 12 0.69 6.41 4.67
N ILE A 13 2.00 6.55 4.43
CA ILE A 13 2.85 7.53 5.10
C ILE A 13 3.32 8.54 4.05
N GLU A 14 3.02 9.81 4.30
CA GLU A 14 3.36 10.93 3.42
C GLU A 14 4.32 11.89 4.11
N GLY A 15 5.53 11.99 3.58
CA GLY A 15 6.55 12.95 3.97
C GLY A 15 7.28 13.47 2.73
N SER A 16 8.61 13.46 2.75
CA SER A 16 9.42 13.66 1.53
C SER A 16 9.29 12.50 0.52
N LYS A 17 8.80 11.35 0.98
CA LYS A 17 8.42 10.18 0.19
C LYS A 17 7.00 9.73 0.55
N ILE A 18 6.36 8.97 -0.35
CA ILE A 18 5.08 8.31 -0.15
C ILE A 18 5.35 6.81 0.02
N VAL A 19 5.06 6.27 1.20
CA VAL A 19 5.26 4.86 1.52
C VAL A 19 3.92 4.22 1.79
N PHE A 20 3.69 3.04 1.22
CA PHE A 20 2.58 2.17 1.56
C PHE A 20 3.09 0.94 2.31
N ILE A 21 2.43 0.61 3.42
CA ILE A 21 2.68 -0.61 4.19
C ILE A 21 1.44 -1.49 4.06
N ASP A 22 1.64 -2.76 3.74
CA ASP A 22 0.63 -3.80 3.59
C ASP A 22 -0.63 -3.34 2.84
N PRO A 23 -0.52 -2.84 1.59
CA PRO A 23 -1.61 -2.16 0.91
C PRO A 23 -2.70 -3.11 0.38
N PHE A 24 -3.40 -3.81 1.27
CA PHE A 24 -4.58 -4.60 0.93
C PHE A 24 -5.78 -3.69 0.69
N LEU A 25 -5.92 -3.24 -0.56
CA LEU A 25 -6.93 -2.26 -0.99
C LEU A 25 -8.06 -2.89 -1.80
N SER A 26 -7.76 -3.95 -2.56
CA SER A 26 -8.77 -4.68 -3.34
C SER A 26 -9.30 -5.86 -2.53
N GLY A 27 -10.61 -5.93 -2.30
CA GLY A 27 -11.23 -6.97 -1.47
C GLY A 27 -11.28 -6.64 0.03
N ASN A 28 -10.64 -5.56 0.47
CA ASN A 28 -10.75 -5.06 1.83
C ASN A 28 -12.04 -4.23 2.00
N PRO A 29 -13.01 -4.66 2.84
CA PRO A 29 -14.29 -3.97 3.01
C PRO A 29 -14.15 -2.59 3.69
N MET A 30 -13.03 -2.34 4.35
CA MET A 30 -12.73 -1.07 5.01
C MET A 30 -11.72 -0.21 4.24
N ALA A 31 -11.38 -0.59 2.99
CA ALA A 31 -10.46 0.16 2.16
C ALA A 31 -10.92 1.62 1.98
N SER A 32 -10.15 2.58 2.49
CA SER A 32 -10.45 4.01 2.31
C SER A 32 -9.85 4.59 1.02
N LEU A 33 -9.04 3.80 0.30
CA LEU A 33 -8.40 4.15 -0.96
C LEU A 33 -8.48 2.98 -1.93
N ARG A 34 -8.80 3.26 -3.21
CA ARG A 34 -8.72 2.24 -4.26
C ARG A 34 -7.33 2.21 -4.86
N ALA A 35 -6.84 1.01 -5.20
CA ALA A 35 -5.51 0.85 -5.79
C ALA A 35 -5.34 1.65 -7.10
N GLN A 36 -6.40 1.79 -7.89
CA GLN A 36 -6.36 2.56 -9.15
C GLN A 36 -6.21 4.08 -8.94
N ASP A 37 -6.53 4.58 -7.75
CA ASP A 37 -6.43 6.02 -7.42
C ASP A 37 -5.03 6.40 -6.91
N ILE A 38 -4.12 5.43 -6.77
CA ILE A 38 -2.73 5.68 -6.37
C ILE A 38 -1.96 6.25 -7.56
N ALA A 39 -1.79 7.57 -7.57
CA ALA A 39 -0.99 8.26 -8.59
C ALA A 39 0.52 8.09 -8.39
N ARG A 40 0.98 7.89 -7.14
CA ARG A 40 2.40 7.82 -6.79
C ARG A 40 2.61 7.00 -5.53
N ALA A 41 3.62 6.15 -5.56
CA ALA A 41 4.29 5.57 -4.40
C ALA A 41 5.80 5.69 -4.63
N ASP A 42 6.57 5.83 -3.56
CA ASP A 42 8.04 5.74 -3.60
C ASP A 42 8.51 4.37 -3.10
N LEU A 43 7.76 3.79 -2.16
CA LEU A 43 8.07 2.51 -1.56
C LEU A 43 6.77 1.77 -1.20
N VAL A 44 6.77 0.46 -1.42
CA VAL A 44 5.75 -0.45 -0.92
C VAL A 44 6.44 -1.50 -0.07
N VAL A 45 5.99 -1.66 1.16
CA VAL A 45 6.50 -2.66 2.10
C VAL A 45 5.40 -3.67 2.36
N VAL A 46 5.73 -4.94 2.18
CA VAL A 46 4.84 -6.06 2.49
C VAL A 46 5.48 -6.87 3.60
N SER A 47 4.76 -7.02 4.71
CA SER A 47 5.26 -7.66 5.92
C SER A 47 5.41 -9.17 5.81
N HIS A 48 4.54 -9.83 5.05
CA HIS A 48 4.62 -11.26 4.73
C HIS A 48 3.72 -11.63 3.54
N ASP A 49 3.90 -12.82 2.97
CA ASP A 49 3.24 -13.27 1.74
C ASP A 49 1.84 -13.85 1.95
N HIS A 50 0.95 -13.08 2.57
CA HIS A 50 -0.49 -13.35 2.58
C HIS A 50 -1.25 -12.34 1.71
N GLY A 51 -2.33 -12.79 1.09
CA GLY A 51 -3.09 -12.00 0.12
C GLY A 51 -3.74 -10.73 0.70
N ASP A 52 -4.01 -10.72 2.00
CA ASP A 52 -4.57 -9.60 2.77
C ASP A 52 -3.51 -8.60 3.26
N HIS A 53 -2.25 -8.75 2.82
CA HIS A 53 -1.16 -7.79 3.04
C HIS A 53 -0.63 -7.20 1.73
N SER A 54 -1.13 -7.63 0.57
CA SER A 54 -0.66 -7.20 -0.75
C SER A 54 -1.75 -6.51 -1.56
N THR A 55 -1.36 -5.64 -2.49
CA THR A 55 -2.29 -5.09 -3.48
C THR A 55 -2.31 -6.01 -4.70
N THR A 56 -3.49 -6.53 -5.04
CA THR A 56 -3.68 -7.48 -6.16
C THR A 56 -3.59 -6.83 -7.54
N GLY A 57 -3.53 -5.49 -7.62
CA GLY A 57 -3.34 -4.73 -8.86
C GLY A 57 -1.95 -4.13 -8.91
N ARG A 58 -1.08 -4.64 -9.79
CA ARG A 58 0.30 -4.17 -10.03
C ARG A 58 0.44 -2.65 -9.78
N ILE A 59 0.97 -2.25 -8.62
CA ILE A 59 1.50 -0.90 -8.48
C ILE A 59 2.81 -0.91 -9.28
N ASP A 60 2.92 0.02 -10.21
CA ASP A 60 3.82 0.02 -11.37
C ASP A 60 5.27 -0.47 -11.10
N ARG A 61 5.92 -1.03 -12.14
CA ARG A 61 7.24 -1.73 -12.11
C ARG A 61 8.44 -0.85 -11.68
N ASN A 62 8.21 0.39 -11.26
CA ASN A 62 9.22 1.32 -10.74
C ASN A 62 9.26 1.40 -9.21
N LEU A 63 8.50 0.54 -8.51
CA LEU A 63 8.47 0.49 -7.05
C LEU A 63 9.39 -0.61 -6.55
N ASN A 64 10.30 -0.23 -5.65
CA ASN A 64 11.09 -1.18 -4.89
C ASN A 64 10.18 -1.83 -3.84
N ALA A 65 9.45 -2.88 -4.22
CA ALA A 65 8.74 -3.70 -3.24
C ALA A 65 9.76 -4.48 -2.42
N ILE A 66 9.90 -4.16 -1.14
CA ILE A 66 10.76 -4.90 -0.22
C ILE A 66 9.87 -5.88 0.54
N HIS A 67 10.10 -7.16 0.29
CA HIS A 67 9.53 -8.27 1.06
C HIS A 67 10.49 -8.56 2.21
N HIS A 68 10.00 -8.47 3.45
CA HIS A 68 10.74 -8.87 4.64
C HIS A 68 10.23 -10.21 5.17
#